data_AF-G7VEN2-F1
#
_entry.id   AF-G7VEN2-F1
#
_cell.length_a   1.000
_cell.length_b   1.000
_cell.length_c   1.000
_cell.angle_alpha   90.00
_cell.angle_beta   90.00
_cell.angle_gamma   90.00
#
_symmetry.space_group_name_H-M   'P 1'
#
loop_
_entity.id
_entity.type
_entity.pdbx_description
1 polymer ?
#
loop_
_entity_poly.entity_id
_entity_poly.type
_entity_poly.pdbx_seq_one_letter_code
_entity_poly.pdbx_strand_id
1 'polypeptide(L)'
;MLKALGAEVGYLGERVFAGAFPQAARGEAVAVLLEGLYSAGRVAPRGNSLPRERGDGVYSRHVSTAWPVHKSWYVPVVDWGEPAVYIDPPRGLVKYVGRDLDGSYAYLLEIGLGELRKYVMDGAPPTYLRGLEGFSMSEVEAASVLYRRLEGGGGEFVAEVVETLREVDFLVVEGEEVYHVEVKTTASPHENKLRKKRLLLQKRQRVLGRLGLRPALAVVVPRDNWEVEIWIERG
;
A
#
# COMPACT_ATOMS: atom_id res chain seq x y z
N MET A 1 7.00 30.05 15.87
CA MET A 1 6.55 28.75 16.39
C MET A 1 6.45 27.67 15.28
N LEU A 2 5.79 27.93 14.14
CA LEU A 2 5.69 26.97 13.01
C LEU A 2 7.02 26.55 12.33
N LYS A 3 8.11 27.31 12.46
CA LYS A 3 9.44 26.97 11.89
C LYS A 3 10.16 25.81 12.60
N ALA A 4 9.78 25.47 13.82
CA ALA A 4 10.48 24.48 14.65
C ALA A 4 10.00 23.03 14.43
N LEU A 5 8.95 22.82 13.63
CA LEU A 5 8.20 21.56 13.58
C LEU A 5 8.25 20.90 12.19
N GLY A 6 9.36 21.01 11.46
CA GLY A 6 9.43 20.67 10.03
C GLY A 6 8.90 19.28 9.61
N ALA A 7 9.03 18.26 10.46
CA ALA A 7 8.47 16.92 10.22
C ALA A 7 7.00 16.80 10.68
N GLU A 8 6.66 17.33 11.86
CA GLU A 8 5.28 17.36 12.39
C GLU A 8 4.33 18.20 11.51
N VAL A 9 4.84 19.22 10.82
CA VAL A 9 4.08 20.08 9.89
C VAL A 9 3.76 19.35 8.58
N GLY A 10 4.58 18.38 8.15
CA GLY A 10 4.28 17.51 7.01
C GLY A 10 3.10 16.61 7.31
N TYR A 11 3.17 15.89 8.43
CA TYR A 11 2.10 15.02 8.93
C TYR A 11 0.79 15.78 9.18
N LEU A 12 0.86 17.02 9.69
CA LEU A 12 -0.32 17.88 9.84
C LEU A 12 -1.00 18.16 8.48
N GLY A 13 -0.22 18.41 7.43
CA GLY A 13 -0.76 18.66 6.10
C GLY A 13 -1.47 17.45 5.50
N GLU A 14 -0.85 16.27 5.61
CA GLU A 14 -1.47 15.02 5.18
C GLU A 14 -2.77 14.72 5.94
N ARG A 15 -2.79 14.99 7.26
CA ARG A 15 -4.01 14.85 8.07
C ARG A 15 -5.11 15.81 7.65
N VAL A 16 -4.78 17.07 7.39
CA VAL A 16 -5.77 18.06 6.91
C VAL A 16 -6.27 17.67 5.52
N PHE A 17 -5.38 17.23 4.63
CA PHE A 17 -5.75 16.76 3.30
C PHE A 17 -6.68 15.55 3.38
N ALA A 18 -6.35 14.52 4.15
CA ALA A 18 -7.21 13.35 4.35
C ALA A 18 -8.58 13.71 4.95
N GLY A 19 -8.64 14.71 5.83
CA GLY A 19 -9.90 15.24 6.36
C GLY A 19 -10.75 15.97 5.31
N ALA A 20 -10.11 16.71 4.41
CA ALA A 20 -10.80 17.42 3.33
C ALA A 20 -11.17 16.54 2.13
N PHE A 21 -10.42 15.45 1.92
CA PHE A 21 -10.63 14.46 0.88
C PHE A 21 -10.78 13.07 1.50
N PRO A 22 -11.95 12.73 2.09
CA PRO A 22 -12.17 11.43 2.74
C PRO A 22 -12.02 10.23 1.79
N GLN A 23 -12.10 10.47 0.48
CA GLN A 23 -11.90 9.46 -0.56
C GLN A 23 -10.43 9.31 -0.99
N ALA A 24 -9.51 10.05 -0.38
CA ALA A 24 -8.09 9.91 -0.69
C ALA A 24 -7.54 8.61 -0.09
N ALA A 25 -6.99 7.76 -0.95
CA ALA A 25 -6.35 6.52 -0.56
C ALA A 25 -4.86 6.74 -0.28
N ARG A 26 -4.30 6.16 0.79
CA ARG A 26 -2.86 6.28 1.05
C ARG A 26 -2.06 5.48 0.03
N GLY A 27 -1.00 6.07 -0.51
CA GLY A 27 -0.17 5.41 -1.53
C GLY A 27 0.43 4.09 -1.05
N GLU A 28 0.95 4.07 0.19
CA GLU A 28 1.51 2.86 0.82
C GLU A 28 0.48 1.73 0.96
N ALA A 29 -0.73 2.04 1.43
CA ALA A 29 -1.78 1.03 1.59
C ALA A 29 -2.19 0.44 0.22
N VAL A 30 -2.30 1.27 -0.80
CA VAL A 30 -2.60 0.81 -2.17
C VAL A 30 -1.43 0.02 -2.74
N ALA A 31 -0.18 0.39 -2.46
CA ALA A 31 1.00 -0.36 -2.86
C ALA A 31 1.02 -1.78 -2.27
N VAL A 32 0.69 -1.90 -0.98
CA VAL A 32 0.51 -3.20 -0.31
C VAL A 32 -0.51 -4.01 -1.11
N LEU A 33 -1.78 -3.56 -1.16
CA LEU A 33 -2.86 -4.27 -1.83
C LEU A 33 -2.49 -4.68 -3.26
N LEU A 34 -1.98 -3.74 -4.06
CA LEU A 34 -1.64 -3.95 -5.47
C LEU A 34 -0.58 -5.05 -5.66
N GLU A 35 0.44 -5.09 -4.81
CA GLU A 35 1.42 -6.16 -4.84
C GLU A 35 0.80 -7.51 -4.50
N GLY A 36 -0.09 -7.56 -3.52
CA GLY A 36 -0.75 -8.80 -3.12
C GLY A 36 -1.62 -9.34 -4.25
N LEU A 37 -2.40 -8.47 -4.91
CA LEU A 37 -3.19 -8.81 -6.10
C LEU A 37 -2.34 -9.34 -7.24
N TYR A 38 -1.19 -8.72 -7.49
CA TYR A 38 -0.26 -9.20 -8.51
C TYR A 38 0.43 -10.50 -8.10
N SER A 39 0.71 -10.70 -6.81
CA SER A 39 1.35 -11.90 -6.29
C SER A 39 0.41 -13.11 -6.28
N ALA A 40 -0.90 -12.88 -6.25
CA ALA A 40 -1.92 -13.94 -6.34
C ALA A 40 -1.73 -14.78 -7.62
N GLY A 41 -1.53 -16.09 -7.45
CA GLY A 41 -1.28 -17.03 -8.55
C GLY A 41 0.17 -17.03 -9.10
N ARG A 42 1.09 -16.29 -8.47
CA ARG A 42 2.54 -16.33 -8.78
C ARG A 42 3.37 -17.02 -7.70
N VAL A 43 2.78 -17.25 -6.53
CA VAL A 43 3.35 -18.12 -5.50
C VAL A 43 3.32 -19.54 -6.04
N ALA A 44 4.50 -20.18 -6.13
CA ALA A 44 4.63 -21.56 -6.61
C ALA A 44 4.99 -22.46 -5.43
N PRO A 45 4.00 -22.92 -4.64
CA PRO A 45 4.28 -23.79 -3.50
C PRO A 45 4.71 -25.18 -3.96
N ARG A 46 5.52 -25.83 -3.13
CA ARG A 46 5.89 -27.25 -3.30
C ARG A 46 4.94 -28.19 -2.56
N GLY A 47 4.27 -27.67 -1.53
CA GLY A 47 3.30 -28.39 -0.71
C GLY A 47 1.87 -28.09 -1.15
N ASN A 48 0.93 -28.91 -0.67
CA ASN A 48 -0.51 -28.78 -0.91
C ASN A 48 -1.33 -28.95 0.39
N SER A 49 -0.67 -28.86 1.54
CA SER A 49 -1.27 -29.00 2.87
C SER A 49 -1.01 -27.76 3.71
N LEU A 50 -2.00 -27.35 4.51
CA LEU A 50 -1.85 -26.25 5.46
C LEU A 50 -0.82 -26.58 6.54
N PRO A 51 0.01 -25.60 6.95
CA PRO A 51 1.02 -25.81 7.98
C PRO A 51 0.37 -26.06 9.34
N ARG A 52 1.11 -26.74 10.22
CA ARG A 52 0.74 -26.95 11.62
C ARG A 52 1.97 -26.76 12.49
N GLU A 53 1.80 -26.05 13.59
CA GLU A 53 2.84 -25.87 14.60
C GLU A 53 2.26 -26.26 15.98
N ARG A 54 3.13 -26.72 16.88
CA ARG A 54 2.73 -27.10 18.24
C ARG A 54 3.13 -26.01 19.22
N GLY A 55 2.24 -25.69 20.17
CA GLY A 55 2.50 -24.75 21.25
C GLY A 55 1.84 -23.38 21.05
N ASP A 56 1.99 -22.54 22.06
CA ASP A 56 1.31 -21.25 22.17
C ASP A 56 2.04 -20.12 21.43
N GLY A 57 1.30 -19.42 20.58
CA GLY A 57 1.72 -18.19 19.91
C GLY A 57 1.57 -18.23 18.39
N VAL A 58 2.22 -17.26 17.74
CA VAL A 58 2.15 -17.06 16.28
C VAL A 58 3.47 -17.42 15.65
N TYR A 59 3.47 -18.43 14.78
CA TYR A 59 4.67 -18.99 14.16
C TYR A 59 4.68 -18.77 12.66
N SER A 60 5.83 -18.44 12.09
CA SER A 60 6.03 -18.32 10.65
C SER A 60 7.34 -18.92 10.20
N ARG A 61 7.41 -19.26 8.90
CA ARG A 61 8.61 -19.76 8.23
C ARG A 61 8.91 -18.94 6.97
N HIS A 62 10.17 -18.93 6.53
CA HIS A 62 10.55 -18.14 5.36
C HIS A 62 10.16 -18.87 4.11
N VAL A 63 9.25 -18.24 3.39
CA VAL A 63 8.84 -18.64 2.06
C VAL A 63 9.87 -18.12 1.05
N SER A 64 10.57 -19.06 0.41
CA SER A 64 11.60 -18.80 -0.59
C SER A 64 11.00 -18.60 -1.99
N THR A 65 10.02 -17.71 -2.14
CA THR A 65 9.44 -17.33 -3.42
C THR A 65 9.97 -15.98 -3.91
N ALA A 66 9.84 -15.73 -5.22
CA ALA A 66 10.18 -14.44 -5.82
C ALA A 66 9.08 -13.38 -5.60
N TRP A 67 7.81 -13.82 -5.54
CA TRP A 67 6.65 -12.99 -5.24
C TRP A 67 5.96 -13.49 -3.97
N PRO A 68 5.49 -12.60 -3.09
CA PRO A 68 5.65 -11.13 -3.13
C PRO A 68 7.13 -10.69 -2.98
N VAL A 69 7.45 -9.52 -3.53
CA VAL A 69 8.75 -8.83 -3.40
C VAL A 69 8.93 -8.36 -1.95
N HIS A 70 7.91 -7.74 -1.36
CA HIS A 70 7.85 -7.31 0.02
C HIS A 70 7.35 -8.43 0.94
N LYS A 71 8.25 -9.36 1.28
CA LYS A 71 7.94 -10.53 2.12
C LYS A 71 7.45 -10.19 3.53
N SER A 72 7.66 -8.97 4.00
CA SER A 72 7.13 -8.50 5.30
C SER A 72 5.66 -8.11 5.26
N TRP A 73 5.10 -7.80 4.09
CA TRP A 73 3.70 -7.40 3.96
C TRP A 73 2.73 -8.57 4.02
N TYR A 74 3.19 -9.78 3.72
CA TYR A 74 2.36 -10.97 3.66
C TYR A 74 3.04 -12.10 4.40
N VAL A 75 2.58 -12.33 5.64
CA VAL A 75 3.23 -13.30 6.52
C VAL A 75 2.29 -14.48 6.73
N PRO A 76 2.55 -15.64 6.10
CA PRO A 76 1.82 -16.86 6.42
C PRO A 76 2.22 -17.32 7.83
N VAL A 77 1.24 -17.63 8.66
CA VAL A 77 1.42 -17.98 10.06
C VAL A 77 0.59 -19.20 10.46
N VAL A 78 1.02 -19.85 11.53
CA VAL A 78 0.15 -20.64 12.40
C VAL A 78 -0.08 -19.82 13.67
N ASP A 79 -1.29 -19.28 13.81
CA ASP A 79 -1.76 -18.42 14.89
C ASP A 79 -2.53 -19.24 15.92
N TRP A 80 -1.92 -19.52 17.07
CA TRP A 80 -2.51 -20.34 18.14
C TRP A 80 -3.05 -21.70 17.66
N GLY A 81 -2.35 -22.31 16.69
CA GLY A 81 -2.71 -23.59 16.08
C GLY A 81 -3.53 -23.48 14.79
N GLU A 82 -4.05 -22.30 14.47
CA GLU A 82 -4.87 -22.06 13.28
C GLU A 82 -4.04 -21.39 12.16
N PRO A 83 -4.11 -21.88 10.91
CA PRO A 83 -3.41 -21.24 9.80
C PRO A 83 -4.04 -19.89 9.45
N ALA A 84 -3.21 -18.88 9.21
CA ALA A 84 -3.65 -17.56 8.74
C ALA A 84 -2.58 -16.87 7.88
N VAL A 85 -2.97 -15.82 7.16
CA VAL A 85 -2.04 -14.90 6.48
C VAL A 85 -2.30 -13.50 6.99
N TYR A 86 -1.28 -12.90 7.60
CA TYR A 86 -1.34 -11.52 8.06
C TYR A 86 -0.89 -10.56 6.96
N ILE A 87 -1.69 -9.52 6.74
CA ILE A 87 -1.28 -8.36 5.96
C ILE A 87 -0.64 -7.33 6.89
N ASP A 88 0.57 -6.89 6.53
CA ASP A 88 1.36 -5.89 7.23
C ASP A 88 1.34 -6.02 8.78
N PRO A 89 1.69 -7.20 9.33
CA PRO A 89 1.58 -7.43 10.76
C PRO A 89 2.54 -6.52 11.57
N PRO A 90 2.14 -6.09 12.78
CA PRO A 90 3.01 -5.37 13.69
C PRO A 90 4.33 -6.11 13.98
N ARG A 91 5.41 -5.34 14.16
CA ARG A 91 6.73 -5.89 14.51
C ARG A 91 6.66 -6.67 15.83
N GLY A 92 7.27 -7.86 15.84
CA GLY A 92 7.35 -8.71 17.02
C GLY A 92 6.12 -9.59 17.27
N LEU A 93 5.06 -9.47 16.46
CA LEU A 93 3.88 -10.34 16.56
C LEU A 93 4.22 -11.81 16.24
N VAL A 94 5.11 -12.03 15.27
CA VAL A 94 5.36 -13.34 14.67
C VAL A 94 6.73 -13.88 15.07
N LYS A 95 6.76 -15.15 15.50
CA LYS A 95 7.99 -15.91 15.78
C LYS A 95 8.44 -16.64 14.52
N TYR A 96 9.62 -16.29 14.02
CA TYR A 96 10.20 -16.93 12.85
C TYR A 96 11.01 -18.18 13.24
N VAL A 97 10.58 -19.36 12.79
CA VAL A 97 11.13 -20.66 13.25
C VAL A 97 11.99 -21.40 12.23
N GLY A 98 12.32 -20.77 11.11
CA GLY A 98 13.21 -21.33 10.08
C GLY A 98 12.63 -21.27 8.68
N ARG A 99 13.26 -21.99 7.74
CA ARG A 99 12.86 -22.01 6.33
C ARG A 99 11.67 -22.94 6.10
N ASP A 100 10.80 -22.56 5.16
CA ASP A 100 9.74 -23.41 4.64
C ASP A 100 10.34 -24.43 3.65
N LEU A 101 10.56 -25.66 4.13
CA LEU A 101 11.22 -26.72 3.34
C LEU A 101 10.22 -27.57 2.54
N ASP A 102 9.04 -27.80 3.11
CA ASP A 102 7.98 -28.61 2.51
C ASP A 102 7.01 -27.80 1.65
N GLY A 103 7.04 -26.46 1.76
CA GLY A 103 6.22 -25.56 0.96
C GLY A 103 4.81 -25.36 1.53
N SER A 104 4.57 -25.77 2.78
CA SER A 104 3.26 -25.65 3.43
C SER A 104 2.90 -24.19 3.74
N TYR A 105 3.88 -23.38 4.16
CA TYR A 105 3.68 -21.94 4.39
C TYR A 105 3.54 -21.18 3.07
N ALA A 106 4.27 -21.58 2.03
CA ALA A 106 4.08 -21.06 0.68
C ALA A 106 2.67 -21.33 0.16
N TYR A 107 2.13 -22.53 0.43
CA TYR A 107 0.77 -22.90 0.04
C TYR A 107 -0.29 -22.04 0.77
N LEU A 108 -0.12 -21.84 2.09
CA LEU A 108 -0.97 -20.93 2.85
C LEU A 108 -0.89 -19.49 2.34
N LEU A 109 0.31 -19.00 1.98
CA LEU A 109 0.49 -17.69 1.38
C LEU A 109 -0.24 -17.55 0.04
N GLU A 110 -0.16 -18.57 -0.83
CA GLU A 110 -0.92 -18.60 -2.09
C GLU A 110 -2.44 -18.47 -1.83
N ILE A 111 -2.97 -19.24 -0.87
CA ILE A 111 -4.38 -19.19 -0.49
C ILE A 111 -4.75 -17.78 -0.01
N GLY A 112 -4.00 -17.21 0.93
CA GLY A 112 -4.30 -15.88 1.48
C GLY A 112 -4.25 -14.77 0.43
N LEU A 113 -3.27 -14.80 -0.48
CA LEU A 113 -3.20 -13.85 -1.60
C LEU A 113 -4.34 -14.06 -2.62
N GLY A 114 -4.75 -15.31 -2.82
CA GLY A 114 -5.95 -15.63 -3.60
C GLY A 114 -7.24 -15.08 -2.97
N GLU A 115 -7.37 -15.17 -1.65
CA GLU A 115 -8.47 -14.54 -0.92
C GLU A 115 -8.44 -13.02 -0.99
N LEU A 116 -7.26 -12.40 -0.88
CA LEU A 116 -7.08 -10.95 -1.05
C LEU A 116 -7.61 -10.50 -2.42
N ARG A 117 -7.27 -11.25 -3.47
CA ARG A 117 -7.76 -10.96 -4.82
C ARG A 117 -9.27 -11.03 -4.91
N LYS A 118 -9.89 -12.09 -4.39
CA LYS A 118 -11.36 -12.22 -4.38
C LYS A 118 -12.04 -11.14 -3.53
N TYR A 119 -11.43 -10.75 -2.41
CA TYR A 119 -11.94 -9.67 -1.58
C TYR A 119 -11.95 -8.33 -2.32
N VAL A 120 -10.81 -7.93 -2.91
CA VAL A 120 -10.70 -6.63 -3.60
C VAL A 120 -11.51 -6.60 -4.89
N MET A 121 -11.57 -7.70 -5.64
CA MET A 121 -12.23 -7.73 -6.95
C MET A 121 -13.73 -8.04 -6.85
N ASP A 122 -14.13 -8.93 -5.94
CA ASP A 122 -15.49 -9.49 -5.89
C ASP A 122 -16.21 -9.20 -4.55
N GLY A 123 -15.55 -8.55 -3.59
CA GLY A 123 -16.11 -8.30 -2.25
C GLY A 123 -16.26 -9.56 -1.40
N ALA A 124 -15.60 -10.67 -1.77
CA ALA A 124 -15.75 -11.95 -1.08
C ALA A 124 -15.03 -11.94 0.29
N PRO A 125 -15.68 -12.36 1.38
CA PRO A 125 -15.04 -12.40 2.70
C PRO A 125 -13.94 -13.48 2.76
N PRO A 126 -12.76 -13.18 3.34
CA PRO A 126 -11.69 -14.16 3.47
C PRO A 126 -11.90 -15.14 4.64
N THR A 127 -11.26 -16.31 4.57
CA THR A 127 -11.22 -17.30 5.65
C THR A 127 -9.89 -17.28 6.38
N TYR A 128 -8.76 -17.18 5.65
CA TYR A 128 -7.40 -17.27 6.19
C TYR A 128 -6.69 -15.92 6.26
N LEU A 129 -7.08 -14.94 5.45
CA LEU A 129 -6.50 -13.60 5.45
C LEU A 129 -6.98 -12.76 6.64
N ARG A 130 -6.09 -11.94 7.23
CA ARG A 130 -6.39 -11.01 8.34
C ARG A 130 -5.71 -9.65 8.11
N GLY A 131 -6.21 -8.61 8.78
CA GLY A 131 -5.70 -7.24 8.67
C GLY A 131 -6.40 -6.39 7.61
N LEU A 132 -7.50 -6.87 7.02
CA LEU A 132 -8.26 -6.12 6.02
C LEU A 132 -8.97 -4.90 6.60
N GLU A 133 -9.31 -4.94 7.90
CA GLU A 133 -9.90 -3.85 8.65
C GLU A 133 -9.03 -2.59 8.72
N GLY A 134 -7.73 -2.70 8.43
CA GLY A 134 -6.81 -1.58 8.34
C GLY A 134 -6.89 -0.77 7.04
N PHE A 135 -7.64 -1.27 6.04
CA PHE A 135 -7.81 -0.61 4.74
C PHE A 135 -9.18 0.05 4.62
N SER A 136 -9.17 1.27 4.10
CA SER A 136 -10.38 2.00 3.70
C SER A 136 -10.93 1.50 2.36
N MET A 137 -12.22 1.75 2.13
CA MET A 137 -12.86 1.43 0.85
C MET A 137 -12.19 2.12 -0.33
N SER A 138 -11.72 3.37 -0.15
CA SER A 138 -11.04 4.12 -1.21
C SER A 138 -9.69 3.51 -1.57
N GLU A 139 -8.96 2.93 -0.60
CA GLU A 139 -7.71 2.18 -0.85
C GLU A 139 -7.99 0.88 -1.63
N VAL A 140 -9.06 0.17 -1.29
CA VAL A 140 -9.50 -1.04 -2.02
C VAL A 140 -9.91 -0.70 -3.45
N GLU A 141 -10.69 0.36 -3.64
CA GLU A 141 -11.13 0.83 -4.97
C GLU A 141 -9.93 1.25 -5.84
N ALA A 142 -9.02 2.07 -5.30
CA ALA A 142 -7.82 2.48 -6.00
C ALA A 142 -6.97 1.27 -6.41
N ALA A 143 -6.76 0.30 -5.51
CA ALA A 143 -6.04 -0.94 -5.82
C ALA A 143 -6.70 -1.74 -6.95
N SER A 144 -8.03 -1.88 -6.93
CA SER A 144 -8.79 -2.58 -7.98
C SER A 144 -8.68 -1.89 -9.35
N VAL A 145 -8.76 -0.56 -9.39
CA VAL A 145 -8.57 0.23 -10.62
C VAL A 145 -7.15 0.06 -11.16
N LEU A 146 -6.14 0.20 -10.30
CA LEU A 146 -4.74 0.11 -10.72
C LEU A 146 -4.33 -1.31 -11.14
N TYR A 147 -4.85 -2.34 -10.47
CA TYR A 147 -4.58 -3.72 -10.82
C TYR A 147 -5.01 -4.05 -12.25
N ARG A 148 -6.20 -3.60 -12.67
CA ARG A 148 -6.69 -3.76 -14.04
C ARG A 148 -5.79 -3.07 -15.07
N ARG A 149 -5.18 -1.93 -14.73
CA ARG A 149 -4.22 -1.23 -15.60
C ARG A 149 -2.85 -1.92 -15.68
N LEU A 150 -2.53 -2.77 -14.70
CA LEU A 150 -1.31 -3.58 -14.66
C LEU A 150 -1.47 -4.96 -15.30
N GLU A 151 -2.67 -5.36 -15.74
CA GLU A 151 -2.87 -6.62 -16.46
C GLU A 151 -1.99 -6.64 -17.73
N GLY A 152 -1.16 -7.68 -17.86
CA GLY A 152 -0.17 -7.80 -18.93
C GLY A 152 1.16 -7.09 -18.68
N GLY A 153 1.32 -6.35 -17.57
CA GLY A 153 2.59 -5.76 -17.15
C GLY A 153 3.61 -6.79 -16.69
N GLY A 154 4.87 -6.62 -17.11
CA GLY A 154 5.99 -7.43 -16.63
C GLY A 154 6.29 -7.19 -15.15
N GLY A 155 6.84 -8.21 -14.46
CA GLY A 155 7.08 -8.17 -13.02
C GLY A 155 8.00 -7.02 -12.57
N GLU A 156 9.00 -6.66 -13.38
CA GLU A 156 9.90 -5.52 -13.09
C GLU A 156 9.15 -4.19 -13.08
N PHE A 157 8.26 -3.96 -14.04
CA PHE A 157 7.45 -2.74 -14.09
C PHE A 157 6.47 -2.68 -12.91
N VAL A 158 5.88 -3.81 -12.54
CA VAL A 158 4.98 -3.87 -11.38
C VAL A 158 5.73 -3.54 -10.09
N ALA A 159 6.94 -4.10 -9.90
CA ALA A 159 7.78 -3.75 -8.76
C ALA A 159 8.12 -2.25 -8.74
N GLU A 160 8.47 -1.67 -9.89
CA GLU A 160 8.74 -0.23 -10.04
C GLU A 160 7.52 0.62 -9.65
N VAL A 161 6.31 0.23 -10.07
CA VAL A 161 5.05 0.89 -9.70
C VAL A 161 4.78 0.79 -8.20
N VAL A 162 4.89 -0.41 -7.62
CA VAL A 162 4.67 -0.65 -6.18
C VAL A 162 5.63 0.19 -5.33
N GLU A 163 6.92 0.19 -5.65
CA GLU A 163 7.93 1.00 -4.96
C GLU A 163 7.61 2.50 -5.08
N THR A 164 7.16 2.94 -6.26
CA THR A 164 6.81 4.34 -6.49
C THR A 164 5.57 4.75 -5.68
N LEU A 165 4.53 3.91 -5.66
CA LEU A 165 3.29 4.14 -4.93
C LEU A 165 3.51 4.17 -3.41
N ARG A 166 4.44 3.35 -2.90
CA ARG A 166 4.78 3.34 -1.47
C ARG A 166 5.25 4.70 -0.95
N GLU A 167 5.81 5.53 -1.83
CA GLU A 167 6.28 6.87 -1.48
C GLU A 167 5.29 8.00 -1.84
N VAL A 168 4.15 7.69 -2.47
CA VAL A 168 3.11 8.67 -2.79
C VAL A 168 2.29 8.95 -1.54
N ASP A 169 2.01 10.23 -1.28
CA ASP A 169 1.21 10.61 -0.10
C ASP A 169 -0.23 10.07 -0.25
N PHE A 170 -0.91 10.41 -1.36
CA PHE A 170 -2.28 9.93 -1.62
C PHE A 170 -2.56 9.62 -3.09
N LEU A 171 -3.58 8.79 -3.32
CA LEU A 171 -4.26 8.61 -4.59
C LEU A 171 -5.69 9.14 -4.49
N VAL A 172 -6.17 9.80 -5.53
CA VAL A 172 -7.56 10.26 -5.64
C VAL A 172 -8.14 9.75 -6.95
N VAL A 173 -9.27 9.05 -6.85
CA VAL A 173 -10.02 8.52 -8.00
C VAL A 173 -11.17 9.46 -8.31
N GLU A 174 -11.21 10.00 -9.53
CA GLU A 174 -12.29 10.85 -10.04
C GLU A 174 -12.82 10.28 -11.36
N GLY A 175 -13.88 9.48 -11.28
CA GLY A 175 -14.38 8.74 -12.45
C GLY A 175 -13.35 7.73 -12.94
N GLU A 176 -12.90 7.85 -14.18
CA GLU A 176 -11.84 7.00 -14.75
C GLU A 176 -10.42 7.55 -14.48
N GLU A 177 -10.30 8.77 -13.95
CA GLU A 177 -9.00 9.39 -13.72
C GLU A 177 -8.47 9.02 -12.33
N VAL A 178 -7.18 8.72 -12.26
CA VAL A 178 -6.48 8.46 -11.00
C VAL A 178 -5.36 9.46 -10.86
N TYR A 179 -5.41 10.28 -9.82
CA TYR A 179 -4.37 11.24 -9.49
C TYR A 179 -3.43 10.64 -8.44
N HIS A 180 -2.12 10.78 -8.63
CA HIS A 180 -1.17 10.67 -7.52
C HIS A 180 -0.88 12.06 -6.97
N VAL A 181 -1.13 12.22 -5.69
CA VAL A 181 -1.16 13.51 -5.01
C VAL A 181 0.00 13.57 -4.04
N GLU A 182 0.80 14.63 -4.18
CA GLU A 182 1.78 15.01 -3.19
C GLU A 182 1.24 16.17 -2.36
N VAL A 183 1.37 16.05 -1.04
CA VAL A 183 0.97 17.07 -0.09
C VAL A 183 2.19 17.89 0.32
N LYS A 184 2.03 19.22 0.30
CA LYS A 184 3.03 20.16 0.77
C LYS A 184 2.42 21.14 1.75
N THR A 185 2.87 21.12 2.99
CA THR A 185 2.51 22.17 3.96
C THR A 185 3.50 23.34 3.89
N THR A 186 3.00 24.56 3.75
CA THR A 186 3.82 25.80 3.83
C THR A 186 2.97 27.03 4.12
N ALA A 187 3.41 27.91 5.02
CA ALA A 187 2.74 29.20 5.29
C ALA A 187 2.99 30.26 4.20
N SER A 188 3.95 30.02 3.29
CA SER A 188 4.32 30.97 2.24
C SER A 188 4.61 30.21 0.95
N PRO A 189 3.59 29.95 0.13
CA PRO A 189 3.78 29.30 -1.15
C PRO A 189 4.45 30.20 -2.17
N HIS A 190 5.61 29.77 -2.64
CA HIS A 190 6.29 30.38 -3.78
C HIS A 190 7.13 29.30 -4.43
N GLU A 191 7.53 29.54 -5.67
CA GLU A 191 8.15 28.54 -6.54
C GLU A 191 9.31 27.79 -5.88
N ASN A 192 10.22 28.50 -5.19
CA ASN A 192 11.35 27.89 -4.50
C ASN A 192 10.96 26.87 -3.41
N LYS A 193 9.83 27.07 -2.72
CA LYS A 193 9.33 26.16 -1.68
C LYS A 193 8.64 24.92 -2.25
N LEU A 194 8.04 25.06 -3.44
CA LEU A 194 7.30 23.99 -4.11
C LEU A 194 8.20 23.17 -5.04
N ARG A 195 9.32 23.74 -5.51
CA ARG A 195 10.24 23.13 -6.48
C ARG A 195 10.62 21.69 -6.15
N LYS A 196 10.96 21.40 -4.88
CA LYS A 196 11.35 20.04 -4.47
C LYS A 196 10.19 19.04 -4.63
N LYS A 197 8.97 19.40 -4.21
CA LYS A 197 7.79 18.52 -4.35
C LYS A 197 7.34 18.39 -5.81
N ARG A 198 7.43 19.46 -6.62
CA ARG A 198 7.19 19.37 -8.08
C ARG A 198 8.19 18.46 -8.79
N LEU A 199 9.48 18.51 -8.43
CA LEU A 199 10.50 17.58 -8.95
C LEU A 199 10.20 16.13 -8.56
N LEU A 200 9.75 15.88 -7.32
CA LEU A 200 9.33 14.54 -6.89
C LEU A 200 8.12 14.05 -7.70
N LEU A 201 7.09 14.88 -7.85
CA LEU A 201 5.93 14.58 -8.71
C LEU A 201 6.34 14.21 -10.13
N GLN A 202 7.22 15.01 -10.75
CA GLN A 202 7.71 14.72 -12.10
C GLN A 202 8.49 13.40 -12.17
N LYS A 203 9.30 13.08 -11.14
CA LYS A 203 10.02 11.80 -11.08
C LYS A 203 9.04 10.63 -11.01
N ARG A 204 8.03 10.71 -10.12
CA ARG A 204 7.00 9.67 -9.95
C ARG A 204 6.11 9.54 -11.18
N GLN A 205 5.80 10.66 -11.84
CA GLN A 205 5.03 10.68 -13.08
C GLN A 205 5.68 9.88 -14.21
N ARG A 206 7.02 9.74 -14.25
CA ARG A 206 7.68 8.90 -15.27
C ARG A 206 7.27 7.44 -15.17
N VAL A 207 6.99 6.96 -13.96
CA VAL A 207 6.55 5.59 -13.70
C VAL A 207 5.03 5.52 -13.73
N LEU A 208 4.36 6.30 -12.88
CA LEU A 208 2.91 6.25 -12.70
C LEU A 208 2.13 6.75 -13.91
N GLY A 209 2.71 7.65 -14.71
CA GLY A 209 2.13 8.09 -15.98
C GLY A 209 2.03 6.97 -17.02
N ARG A 210 2.92 5.97 -16.98
CA ARG A 210 2.82 4.76 -17.83
C ARG A 210 1.61 3.90 -17.45
N LEU A 211 1.11 4.05 -16.23
CA LEU A 211 -0.11 3.44 -15.73
C LEU A 211 -1.34 4.38 -15.87
N GLY A 212 -1.18 5.52 -16.55
CA GLY A 212 -2.24 6.49 -16.78
C GLY A 212 -2.65 7.28 -15.53
N LEU A 213 -1.78 7.40 -14.52
CA LEU A 213 -2.03 8.31 -13.41
C LEU A 213 -1.60 9.74 -13.78
N ARG A 214 -2.33 10.71 -13.24
CA ARG A 214 -2.02 12.14 -13.39
C ARG A 214 -1.37 12.69 -12.12
N PRO A 215 -0.39 13.59 -12.22
CA PRO A 215 0.22 14.19 -11.05
C PRO A 215 -0.67 15.31 -10.50
N ALA A 216 -0.73 15.43 -9.17
CA ALA A 216 -1.31 16.59 -8.52
C ALA A 216 -0.47 17.03 -7.30
N LEU A 217 -0.32 18.34 -7.12
CA LEU A 217 0.29 18.91 -5.91
C LEU A 217 -0.81 19.55 -5.08
N ALA A 218 -1.11 18.96 -3.92
CA ALA A 218 -1.93 19.59 -2.90
C ALA A 218 -1.03 20.42 -2.00
N VAL A 219 -1.31 21.72 -1.86
CA VAL A 219 -0.58 22.56 -0.92
C VAL A 219 -1.51 23.04 0.17
N VAL A 220 -1.08 22.81 1.39
CA VAL A 220 -1.81 23.12 2.61
C VAL A 220 -1.17 24.34 3.26
N VAL A 221 -1.92 25.44 3.34
CA VAL A 221 -1.47 26.70 3.93
C VAL A 221 -2.18 26.95 5.25
N PRO A 222 -1.48 26.82 6.39
CA PRO A 222 -2.03 27.25 7.66
C PRO A 222 -2.08 28.79 7.71
N ARG A 223 -3.24 29.33 8.09
CA ARG A 223 -3.47 30.76 8.31
C ARG A 223 -3.30 31.11 9.79
N ASP A 224 -3.09 32.40 10.08
CA ASP A 224 -2.84 32.90 11.45
C ASP A 224 -4.07 32.73 12.39
N ASN A 225 -5.27 32.57 11.82
CA ASN A 225 -6.52 32.28 12.53
C ASN A 225 -6.83 30.78 12.63
N TRP A 226 -5.85 29.90 12.35
CA TRP A 226 -6.01 28.44 12.30
C TRP A 226 -6.90 27.89 11.18
N GLU A 227 -7.36 28.73 10.25
CA GLU A 227 -7.96 28.26 9.01
C GLU A 227 -6.90 27.62 8.10
N VAL A 228 -7.34 26.70 7.25
CA VAL A 228 -6.46 26.02 6.32
C VAL A 228 -6.99 26.16 4.90
N GLU A 229 -6.14 26.66 4.01
CA GLU A 229 -6.42 26.70 2.58
C GLU A 229 -5.71 25.54 1.89
N ILE A 230 -6.44 24.85 1.01
CA ILE A 230 -5.91 23.78 0.17
C ILE A 230 -6.08 24.21 -1.29
N TRP A 231 -4.99 24.29 -2.04
CA TRP A 231 -5.06 24.32 -3.50
C TRP A 231 -4.46 23.06 -4.09
N ILE A 232 -4.98 22.68 -5.26
CA ILE A 232 -4.51 21.53 -6.02
C ILE A 232 -4.03 22.02 -7.38
N GLU A 233 -2.73 21.87 -7.64
CA GLU A 233 -2.18 22.03 -8.99
C GLU A 233 -2.33 20.68 -9.71
N ARG A 234 -3.21 20.61 -10.71
CA ARG A 234 -3.35 19.45 -11.59
C ARG A 234 -2.44 19.63 -12.81
N GLY A 235 -1.62 18.62 -13.11
CA GLY A 235 -0.77 18.58 -14.29
C GLY A 235 -1.41 17.88 -15.49
#